data_AF-A0A8T4J2Y0-F1
#
_entry.id   AF-A0A8T4J2Y0-F1
#
_cell.length_a   1.000
_cell.length_b   1.000
_cell.length_c   1.000
_cell.angle_alpha   90.00
_cell.angle_beta   90.00
_cell.angle_gamma   90.00
#
_symmetry.space_group_name_H-M   'P 1'
#
loop_
_entity.id
_entity.type
_entity.pdbx_description
1 polymer ?
#
loop_
_entity_poly.entity_id
_entity_poly.type
_entity_poly.pdbx_seq_one_letter_code
_entity_poly.pdbx_strand_id
1 'polypeptide(L)'
;FQRMGALNPEGRCRAFDADAGGMVRGEGCAVAVLKRLSDAERDGDRVLAVIRSSAVNSDGRSNGLLAPNSEAQRALLARAHTRACGSP
;
A
#
# COMPACT_ATOMS: atom_id res chain seq x y z
N PHE A 1 11.70 16.38 -6.70
CA PHE A 1 10.23 16.27 -6.71
C PHE A 1 9.56 17.48 -7.37
N GLN A 2 9.82 18.73 -6.96
CA GLN A 2 9.25 19.90 -7.66
C GLN A 2 9.61 19.95 -9.15
N ARG A 3 10.90 19.77 -9.51
CA ARG A 3 11.34 19.71 -10.93
C ARG A 3 10.77 18.53 -11.74
N MET A 4 10.17 17.54 -11.07
CA MET A 4 9.53 16.39 -11.71
C MET A 4 8.00 16.54 -11.76
N GLY A 5 7.45 17.68 -11.33
CA GLY A 5 6.00 17.93 -11.30
C GLY A 5 5.23 17.11 -10.26
N ALA A 6 5.91 16.46 -9.30
CA ALA A 6 5.27 15.51 -8.39
C ALA A 6 4.60 16.15 -7.16
N LEU A 7 4.91 17.41 -6.84
CA LEU A 7 4.44 18.07 -5.63
C LEU A 7 3.27 19.01 -5.92
N ASN A 8 2.22 18.94 -5.09
CA ASN A 8 1.13 19.91 -5.13
C ASN A 8 1.62 21.26 -4.56
N PRO A 9 1.54 22.37 -5.32
CA PRO A 9 1.98 23.69 -4.86
C PRO A 9 1.22 24.23 -3.65
N GLU A 10 -0.02 23.79 -3.44
CA GLU A 10 -0.85 24.19 -2.30
C GLU A 10 -0.53 23.43 -1.01
N GLY A 11 0.42 22.48 -1.06
CA GLY A 11 0.84 21.75 0.13
C GLY A 11 -0.23 20.80 0.69
N ARG A 12 -1.19 20.35 -0.14
CA ARG A 12 -2.19 19.34 0.25
C ARG A 12 -2.23 18.13 -0.68
N CYS A 13 -2.26 16.93 -0.12
CA CYS A 13 -2.62 15.72 -0.86
C CYS A 13 -4.14 15.67 -1.02
N ARG A 14 -4.66 15.96 -2.22
CA ARG A 14 -6.09 15.90 -2.54
C ARG A 14 -6.44 14.55 -3.19
N ALA A 15 -6.39 13.47 -2.41
CA ALA A 15 -6.57 12.11 -2.94
C ALA A 15 -7.96 11.94 -3.58
N PHE A 16 -8.00 11.52 -4.86
CA PHE A 16 -9.21 11.28 -5.67
C PHE A 16 -10.05 12.54 -5.98
N ASP A 17 -9.54 13.73 -5.70
CA ASP A 17 -10.17 15.01 -6.04
C ASP A 17 -9.98 15.34 -7.52
N ALA A 18 -10.95 16.02 -8.15
CA ALA A 18 -10.86 16.45 -9.54
C ALA A 18 -9.70 17.45 -9.77
N ASP A 19 -9.37 18.24 -8.74
CA ASP A 19 -8.31 19.23 -8.73
C ASP A 19 -7.01 18.68 -8.08
N ALA A 20 -6.80 17.36 -8.09
CA ALA A 20 -5.60 16.74 -7.53
C ALA A 20 -4.33 17.16 -8.31
N GLY A 21 -3.47 17.95 -7.67
CA GLY A 21 -2.26 18.51 -8.28
C GLY A 21 -0.92 17.85 -7.89
N GLY A 22 -0.94 16.71 -7.19
CA GLY A 22 0.27 15.99 -6.76
C GLY A 22 0.29 15.65 -5.26
N MET A 23 1.44 15.15 -4.79
CA MET A 23 1.64 14.76 -3.39
C MET A 23 2.31 15.88 -2.56
N VAL A 24 2.39 15.66 -1.25
CA VAL A 24 3.13 16.51 -0.30
C VAL A 24 4.05 15.59 0.49
N ARG A 25 5.20 16.12 0.91
CA ARG A 25 6.13 15.38 1.77
C ARG A 25 5.64 15.44 3.22
N GLY A 26 5.77 14.33 3.93
CA GLY A 26 5.55 14.25 5.37
C GLY A 26 6.67 13.46 6.03
N GLU A 27 6.73 13.53 7.36
CA GLU A 27 7.68 12.79 8.20
C GLU A 27 6.91 11.97 9.23
N GLY A 28 7.45 10.83 9.64
CA GLY A 28 6.83 9.94 10.63
C GLY A 28 7.63 8.66 10.84
N CYS A 29 7.43 8.00 11.98
CA CYS A 29 8.04 6.73 12.33
C CYS A 29 7.02 5.84 13.02
N ALA A 30 7.00 4.55 12.68
CA ALA A 30 6.15 3.54 13.29
C ALA A 30 6.84 2.18 13.31
N VAL A 31 6.57 1.38 14.34
CA VAL A 31 7.06 0.01 14.48
C VAL A 31 5.88 -0.88 14.85
N ALA A 32 5.83 -2.08 14.25
CA ALA A 32 4.90 -3.13 14.63
C ALA A 32 5.69 -4.37 15.05
N VAL A 33 5.20 -5.07 16.08
CA VAL A 33 5.74 -6.36 16.52
C VAL A 33 4.82 -7.45 15.97
N LEU A 34 5.40 -8.43 15.29
CA LEU A 34 4.66 -9.52 14.67
C LEU A 34 4.90 -10.82 15.43
N LYS A 35 3.83 -11.59 15.58
CA LYS A 35 3.82 -12.92 16.15
C LYS A 35 2.81 -13.77 15.38
N ARG A 36 3.04 -15.08 15.31
CA ARG A 36 2.00 -15.99 14.80
C ARG A 36 0.79 -15.91 15.73
N LEU A 37 -0.40 -15.87 15.15
CA LEU A 37 -1.65 -15.71 15.91
C LEU A 37 -1.76 -16.76 17.03
N SER A 38 -1.49 -18.02 16.72
CA SER A 38 -1.52 -19.12 17.70
C SER A 38 -0.57 -18.93 18.88
N ASP A 39 0.60 -18.32 18.65
CA ASP A 39 1.56 -18.07 19.73
C ASP A 39 1.17 -16.83 20.54
N ALA A 40 0.54 -15.84 19.92
CA ALA A 40 -0.02 -14.68 20.62
C ALA A 40 -1.17 -15.11 21.53
N GLU A 41 -2.09 -15.94 21.03
CA GLU A 41 -3.20 -16.50 21.80
C GLU A 41 -2.72 -17.37 22.97
N ARG A 42 -1.77 -18.29 22.70
CA ARG A 42 -1.18 -19.16 23.74
C ARG A 42 -0.54 -18.34 24.87
N ASP A 43 0.19 -17.29 24.51
CA ASP A 43 0.95 -16.51 25.48
C ASP A 43 0.10 -15.38 26.11
N GLY A 44 -1.19 -15.26 25.72
CA GLY A 44 -2.11 -14.26 26.26
C GLY A 44 -1.85 -12.82 25.78
N ASP A 45 -1.16 -12.66 24.64
CA ASP A 45 -0.86 -11.35 24.08
C ASP A 45 -2.11 -10.65 23.56
N ARG A 46 -2.17 -9.32 23.69
CA ARG A 46 -3.21 -8.51 23.04
C ARG A 46 -2.98 -8.46 21.53
N VAL A 47 -3.81 -9.17 20.78
CA VAL A 47 -3.82 -9.11 19.30
C VAL A 47 -4.54 -7.84 18.83
N LEU A 48 -3.82 -6.95 18.15
CA LEU A 48 -4.39 -5.70 17.60
C LEU A 48 -5.06 -5.92 16.23
N ALA A 49 -4.49 -6.79 15.39
CA ALA A 49 -5.00 -7.16 14.08
C ALA A 49 -4.33 -8.45 13.60
N VAL A 50 -4.89 -9.08 12.56
CA VAL A 50 -4.31 -10.27 11.91
C VAL A 50 -3.96 -9.94 10.46
N ILE A 51 -2.70 -10.13 10.08
CA ILE A 51 -2.26 -10.04 8.67
C ILE A 51 -2.61 -11.35 7.98
N ARG A 52 -3.69 -11.36 7.20
CA ARG A 52 -4.19 -12.56 6.51
C ARG A 52 -3.33 -12.97 5.32
N SER A 53 -2.82 -12.00 4.58
CA SER A 53 -1.89 -12.24 3.47
C SER A 53 -1.15 -10.95 3.10
N SER A 54 -0.08 -11.12 2.33
CA SER A 54 0.58 -10.03 1.62
C SER A 54 1.05 -10.51 0.24
N ALA A 55 1.23 -9.56 -0.67
CA ALA A 55 1.77 -9.82 -2.00
C ALA A 55 2.62 -8.63 -2.45
N VAL A 56 3.55 -8.90 -3.36
CA VAL A 56 4.39 -7.90 -4.04
C VAL A 56 4.49 -8.25 -5.52
N ASN A 57 4.59 -7.23 -6.37
CA ASN A 57 4.89 -7.35 -7.80
C ASN A 57 5.57 -6.05 -8.31
N SER A 58 5.66 -5.90 -9.63
CA SER A 58 6.23 -4.74 -10.29
C SER A 58 5.30 -4.27 -11.40
N ASP A 59 5.27 -2.96 -11.63
CA ASP A 59 4.51 -2.33 -12.72
C ASP A 59 5.05 -2.69 -14.11
N GLY A 60 6.28 -3.22 -14.19
CA GLY A 60 6.87 -3.76 -15.41
C GLY A 60 6.98 -2.72 -16.52
N ARG A 61 6.63 -3.10 -17.75
CA ARG A 61 6.58 -2.18 -18.89
C ARG A 61 5.30 -1.34 -18.82
N SER A 62 5.43 -0.08 -18.42
CA SER A 62 4.34 0.90 -18.33
C SER A 62 4.56 2.11 -19.25
N ASN A 63 3.67 3.12 -19.20
CA ASN A 63 3.73 4.35 -20.00
C ASN A 63 4.87 5.31 -19.62
N GLY A 64 5.77 4.89 -18.73
CA GLY A 64 6.93 5.65 -18.30
C GLY A 64 7.47 5.09 -16.99
N LEU A 65 8.76 5.28 -16.72
CA LEU A 65 9.42 4.70 -15.54
C LEU A 65 8.72 5.03 -14.20
N LEU A 66 8.08 6.18 -14.11
CA LEU A 66 7.36 6.66 -12.92
C LEU A 66 5.83 6.51 -13.04
N ALA A 67 5.32 6.04 -14.18
CA ALA A 67 3.90 5.94 -14.44
C ALA A 67 3.33 4.64 -13.84
N PRO A 68 2.26 4.72 -13.04
CA PRO A 68 1.65 3.54 -12.44
C PRO A 68 1.00 2.63 -13.50
N ASN A 69 0.96 1.32 -13.23
CA ASN A 69 0.28 0.34 -14.09
C ASN A 69 -0.96 -0.26 -13.44
N SER A 70 -2.15 0.11 -13.95
CA SER A 70 -3.42 -0.36 -13.38
C SER A 70 -3.61 -1.87 -13.43
N GLU A 71 -3.08 -2.57 -14.44
CA GLU A 71 -3.24 -4.01 -14.56
C GLU A 71 -2.33 -4.77 -13.59
N ALA A 72 -1.10 -4.27 -13.40
CA ALA A 72 -0.21 -4.80 -12.37
C ALA A 72 -0.83 -4.63 -10.98
N GLN A 73 -1.47 -3.50 -10.69
CA GLN A 73 -2.16 -3.27 -9.42
C GLN A 73 -3.36 -4.20 -9.22
N ARG A 74 -4.19 -4.41 -10.26
CA ARG A 74 -5.30 -5.40 -10.19
C ARG A 74 -4.79 -6.80 -9.91
N ALA A 75 -3.75 -7.23 -10.63
CA ALA A 75 -3.14 -8.55 -10.41
C ALA A 75 -2.56 -8.71 -9.01
N LEU A 76 -1.93 -7.66 -8.46
CA LEU A 76 -1.43 -7.63 -7.08
C LEU A 76 -2.55 -7.82 -6.07
N LEU A 77 -3.64 -7.05 -6.22
CA LEU A 77 -4.80 -7.08 -5.33
C LEU A 77 -5.49 -8.46 -5.39
N ALA A 78 -5.73 -8.98 -6.59
CA ALA A 78 -6.31 -10.31 -6.77
C ALA A 78 -5.45 -11.40 -6.10
N ARG A 79 -4.13 -11.35 -6.27
CA ARG A 79 -3.21 -12.31 -5.64
C ARG A 79 -3.25 -12.25 -4.11
N ALA A 80 -3.26 -11.05 -3.52
CA ALA A 80 -3.37 -10.88 -2.08
C ALA A 80 -4.73 -11.39 -1.57
N HIS A 81 -5.81 -11.05 -2.25
CA HIS A 81 -7.16 -11.48 -1.89
C HIS A 81 -7.31 -13.00 -1.93
N THR A 82 -6.90 -13.64 -3.03
CA THR A 82 -6.97 -15.10 -3.19
C THR A 82 -6.20 -15.84 -2.10
N ARG A 83 -5.03 -15.31 -1.69
CA ARG A 83 -4.25 -15.89 -0.58
C ARG A 83 -4.92 -15.73 0.79
N ALA A 84 -5.68 -14.66 1.01
CA ALA A 84 -6.31 -14.37 2.30
C ALA A 84 -7.61 -15.16 2.52
N CYS A 85 -8.40 -15.33 1.45
CA CYS A 85 -9.79 -15.77 1.53
C CYS A 85 -10.12 -17.02 0.68
N GLY A 86 -9.23 -17.47 -0.21
CA GLY A 86 -9.58 -18.40 -1.29
C GLY A 86 -10.00 -17.66 -2.57
N SER A 87 -10.29 -18.39 -3.66
CA SER A 87 -10.81 -17.76 -4.89
C SER A 87 -12.13 -17.03 -4.59
N PRO A 88 -12.43 -15.92 -5.27
CA PRO A 88 -13.72 -15.25 -5.13
C PRO A 88 -14.89 -16.21 -5.46
#